data_AF-A0A1R2BLW0-F1
#
_entry.id   AF-A0A1R2BLW0-F1
#
_cell.length_a   1.000
_cell.length_b   1.000
_cell.length_c   1.000
_cell.angle_alpha   90.00
_cell.angle_beta   90.00
_cell.angle_gamma   90.00
#
_symmetry.space_group_name_H-M   'P 1'
#
loop_
_entity.id
_entity.type
_entity.pdbx_description
1 polymer ?
#
loop_
_entity_poly.entity_id
_entity_poly.type
_entity_poly.pdbx_seq_one_letter_code
_entity_poly.pdbx_strand_id
1 'polypeptide(L)'
;MNPVINNDANEEIKIKKKEDLLKANIDSSKIDLNAEIPDLDVKSRKIRLVLNKVTEDNFERLGLELVTGFQYNFKLLAELVRLIFDRAVVRNFAGLFSNTCTYFYAQLKQQNKEVSRAFKQAINQKCEVQLSQNSESLVPLSKFIGLLYKEKLVKCMVVFQFFEVSIKQTSSDYQLEAAFYLLKLLSPHLACSNLERLEKVFTDLSSLSTERLSKKIQFLILDLVENKATLTLPTPLRQKSSENTSSHTKKTGKIVSFGSVSEFQQVQCGNSKRILKQNVSEETKTILREAVGEHVIGKKNLEVIKEIFKINKNKERQLVNQTFKYALIHYDREQEFLKVCDLVVQVTEAIGKKEVIETGIMYTVEAIQDIKLDSPMASEHLTFIIDHLESTGVISDAKYLTKNLSDN
;
A
#
# COMPACT_ATOMS: atom_id res chain seq x y z
N MET A 1 -4.49 22.64 -58.97
CA MET A 1 -4.15 21.23 -58.72
C MET A 1 -3.08 21.21 -57.64
N ASN A 2 -3.45 20.90 -56.40
CA ASN A 2 -2.50 20.69 -55.30
C ASN A 2 -2.56 19.21 -54.90
N PRO A 3 -1.42 18.51 -54.73
CA PRO A 3 -1.45 17.09 -54.41
C PRO A 3 -1.72 16.90 -52.91
N VAL A 4 -2.64 15.99 -52.62
CA VAL A 4 -2.92 15.46 -51.29
C VAL A 4 -1.76 14.55 -50.91
N ILE A 5 -1.01 14.91 -49.87
CA ILE A 5 0.11 14.12 -49.34
C ILE A 5 -0.45 13.15 -48.29
N ASN A 6 -0.25 11.85 -48.55
CA ASN A 6 -0.67 10.71 -47.73
C ASN A 6 -0.08 10.75 -46.31
N ASN A 7 -0.94 10.81 -45.30
CA ASN A 7 -0.59 10.73 -43.87
C ASN A 7 -0.50 9.29 -43.32
N ASP A 8 -0.98 8.29 -44.05
CA ASP A 8 -1.15 6.93 -43.52
C ASP A 8 0.17 6.15 -43.40
N ALA A 9 1.15 6.42 -44.27
CA ALA A 9 2.46 5.76 -44.22
C ALA A 9 3.30 6.15 -42.98
N ASN A 10 2.99 7.28 -42.34
CA ASN A 10 3.76 7.82 -41.22
C ASN A 10 3.28 7.29 -39.86
N GLU A 11 2.04 6.79 -39.77
CA GLU A 11 1.53 6.11 -38.58
C GLU A 11 2.01 4.65 -38.49
N GLU A 12 2.04 3.91 -39.61
CA GLU A 12 2.56 2.53 -39.63
C GLU A 12 4.03 2.44 -39.21
N ILE A 13 4.85 3.43 -39.60
CA ILE A 13 6.26 3.49 -39.22
C ILE A 13 6.41 3.80 -37.72
N LYS A 14 5.52 4.62 -37.13
CA LYS A 14 5.53 4.91 -35.68
C LYS A 14 5.08 3.70 -34.84
N ILE A 15 4.13 2.91 -35.33
CA ILE A 15 3.65 1.70 -34.66
C ILE A 15 4.73 0.61 -34.68
N LYS A 16 5.35 0.33 -35.84
CA LYS A 16 6.46 -0.63 -35.94
C LYS A 16 7.66 -0.26 -35.05
N LYS A 17 8.04 1.02 -35.02
CA LYS A 17 9.16 1.48 -34.17
C LYS A 17 8.86 1.35 -32.67
N LYS A 18 7.59 1.45 -32.27
CA LYS A 18 7.13 1.26 -30.88
C LYS A 18 7.08 -0.23 -30.50
N GLU A 19 6.71 -1.11 -31.43
CA GLU A 19 6.77 -2.56 -31.25
C GLU A 19 8.20 -3.10 -31.20
N ASP A 20 9.12 -2.54 -31.99
CA ASP A 20 10.53 -2.91 -31.98
C ASP A 20 11.25 -2.41 -30.70
N LEU A 21 10.85 -1.24 -30.17
CA LEU A 21 11.31 -0.76 -28.85
C LEU A 21 10.75 -1.58 -27.68
N LEU A 22 9.56 -2.18 -27.83
CA LEU A 22 8.97 -3.11 -26.86
C LEU A 22 9.66 -4.48 -26.86
N LYS A 23 10.16 -4.94 -28.02
CA LYS A 23 10.91 -6.20 -28.14
C LYS A 23 12.37 -6.09 -27.73
N ALA A 24 12.99 -4.92 -27.87
CA ALA A 24 14.40 -4.70 -27.53
C ALA A 24 14.71 -4.69 -26.02
N ASN A 25 13.70 -4.68 -25.14
CA ASN A 25 13.89 -4.65 -23.68
C ASN A 25 13.63 -6.01 -22.98
N ILE A 26 13.45 -7.08 -23.76
CA ILE A 26 13.26 -8.44 -23.24
C ILE A 26 14.44 -9.30 -23.74
N ASP A 27 15.66 -8.91 -23.37
CA ASP A 27 16.74 -9.90 -23.29
C ASP A 27 16.52 -10.68 -22.00
N SER A 28 15.60 -11.66 -22.07
CA SER A 28 15.18 -12.52 -20.96
C SER A 28 16.23 -13.58 -20.63
N SER A 29 17.50 -13.18 -20.51
CA SER A 29 18.55 -14.01 -19.94
C SER A 29 18.40 -14.02 -18.42
N LYS A 30 17.88 -15.14 -17.89
CA LYS A 30 17.90 -15.58 -16.47
C LYS A 30 17.82 -14.46 -15.44
N ILE A 31 16.59 -14.05 -15.08
CA ILE A 31 16.37 -13.28 -13.86
C ILE A 31 16.75 -14.16 -12.68
N ASP A 32 17.85 -13.84 -12.00
CA ASP A 32 18.21 -14.49 -10.75
C ASP A 32 17.29 -13.98 -9.63
N LEU A 33 16.30 -14.78 -9.27
CA LEU A 33 15.36 -14.48 -8.18
C LEU A 33 16.03 -14.46 -6.80
N ASN A 34 17.25 -14.99 -6.68
CA ASN A 34 18.03 -14.99 -5.45
C ASN A 34 19.07 -13.87 -5.39
N ALA A 35 19.24 -13.10 -6.48
CA ALA A 35 20.19 -12.00 -6.49
C ALA A 35 19.90 -11.01 -5.35
N GLU A 36 20.96 -10.48 -4.75
CA GLU A 36 20.82 -9.36 -3.84
C GLU A 36 20.30 -8.14 -4.60
N ILE A 37 19.40 -7.39 -3.96
CA ILE A 37 18.91 -6.13 -4.51
C ILE A 37 19.67 -5.00 -3.81
N PRO A 38 20.50 -4.24 -4.55
CA PRO A 38 20.93 -2.94 -4.10
C PRO A 38 19.70 -2.07 -3.87
N ASP A 39 19.69 -1.34 -2.76
CA ASP A 39 18.65 -0.38 -2.42
C ASP A 39 17.23 -0.97 -2.27
N LEU A 40 17.12 -2.16 -1.66
CA LEU A 40 15.83 -2.82 -1.36
C LEU A 40 14.84 -1.85 -0.68
N ASP A 41 15.32 -1.06 0.27
CA ASP A 41 14.50 -0.09 1.01
C ASP A 41 13.99 1.05 0.13
N VAL A 42 14.81 1.50 -0.84
CA VAL A 42 14.41 2.55 -1.79
C VAL A 42 13.35 2.01 -2.75
N LYS A 43 13.52 0.79 -3.25
CA LYS A 43 12.52 0.13 -4.11
C LYS A 43 11.23 -0.14 -3.35
N SER A 44 11.30 -0.64 -2.12
CA SER A 44 10.14 -0.87 -1.25
C SER A 44 9.38 0.43 -0.98
N ARG A 45 10.08 1.54 -0.72
CA ARG A 45 9.47 2.87 -0.61
C ARG A 45 8.76 3.32 -1.87
N LYS A 46 9.36 3.13 -3.05
CA LYS A 46 8.71 3.47 -4.32
C LYS A 46 7.45 2.63 -4.54
N ILE A 47 7.49 1.33 -4.27
CA ILE A 47 6.31 0.45 -4.31
C ILE A 47 5.22 0.97 -3.36
N ARG A 48 5.58 1.33 -2.12
CA ARG A 48 4.64 1.89 -1.15
C ARG A 48 3.94 3.13 -1.70
N LEU A 49 4.69 4.08 -2.26
CA LEU A 49 4.13 5.28 -2.87
C LEU A 49 3.16 4.97 -4.01
N VAL A 50 3.47 3.99 -4.86
CA VAL A 50 2.57 3.55 -5.93
C VAL A 50 1.29 2.99 -5.33
N LEU A 51 1.40 2.08 -4.35
CA LEU A 51 0.24 1.48 -3.68
C LEU A 51 -0.64 2.50 -2.95
N ASN A 52 -0.06 3.59 -2.43
CA ASN A 52 -0.82 4.66 -1.76
C ASN A 52 -1.75 5.42 -2.71
N LYS A 53 -1.38 5.48 -3.99
CA LYS A 53 -2.11 6.17 -5.04
C LYS A 53 -3.15 5.30 -5.75
N VAL A 54 -3.23 4.02 -5.40
CA VAL A 54 -4.16 3.06 -6.03
C VAL A 54 -5.60 3.39 -5.66
N THR A 55 -6.42 3.57 -6.68
CA THR A 55 -7.86 3.76 -6.64
C THR A 55 -8.53 2.84 -7.67
N GLU A 56 -9.86 2.72 -7.61
CA GLU A 56 -10.63 1.91 -8.57
C GLU A 56 -10.46 2.39 -10.03
N ASP A 57 -10.25 3.68 -10.25
CA ASP A 57 -10.11 4.26 -11.59
C ASP A 57 -8.71 4.08 -12.19
N ASN A 58 -7.69 3.86 -11.35
CA ASN A 58 -6.29 3.91 -11.80
C ASN A 58 -5.49 2.63 -11.51
N PHE A 59 -6.10 1.60 -10.91
CA PHE A 59 -5.38 0.40 -10.46
C PHE A 59 -4.68 -0.34 -11.61
N GLU A 60 -5.24 -0.37 -12.82
CA GLU A 60 -4.59 -1.03 -13.96
C GLU A 60 -3.32 -0.29 -14.37
N ARG A 61 -3.38 1.04 -14.44
CA ARG A 61 -2.23 1.90 -14.78
C ARG A 61 -1.11 1.75 -13.75
N LEU A 62 -1.44 1.83 -12.46
CA LEU A 62 -0.47 1.68 -11.38
C LEU A 62 0.00 0.23 -11.22
N GLY A 63 -0.86 -0.74 -11.51
CA GLY A 63 -0.49 -2.16 -11.59
C GLY A 63 0.55 -2.42 -12.68
N LEU A 64 0.40 -1.79 -13.85
CA LEU A 64 1.40 -1.87 -14.92
C LEU A 64 2.71 -1.18 -14.52
N GLU A 65 2.64 -0.03 -13.84
CA GLU A 65 3.81 0.66 -13.29
C GLU A 65 4.59 -0.24 -12.31
N LEU A 66 3.89 -0.99 -11.45
CA LEU A 66 4.53 -1.98 -10.58
C LEU A 66 5.21 -3.08 -11.39
N VAL A 67 4.60 -3.56 -12.47
CA VAL A 67 5.18 -4.63 -13.30
C VAL A 67 6.44 -4.16 -14.02
N THR A 68 6.39 -2.98 -14.66
CA THR A 68 7.47 -2.51 -15.54
C THR A 68 8.54 -1.70 -14.81
N GLY A 69 8.20 -1.09 -13.68
CA GLY A 69 9.07 -0.18 -12.94
C GLY A 69 10.11 -0.88 -12.04
N PHE A 70 10.00 -2.21 -11.87
CA PHE A 70 10.78 -2.94 -10.88
C PHE A 70 11.27 -4.28 -11.42
N GLN A 71 12.53 -4.59 -11.13
CA GLN A 71 13.08 -5.93 -11.27
C GLN A 71 12.86 -6.70 -9.96
N TYR A 72 12.01 -7.72 -10.02
CA TYR A 72 11.58 -8.49 -8.86
C TYR A 72 12.48 -9.69 -8.57
N ASN A 73 12.91 -9.81 -7.32
CA ASN A 73 13.50 -11.01 -6.72
C ASN A 73 12.57 -11.51 -5.58
N PHE A 74 12.93 -12.59 -4.88
CA PHE A 74 12.10 -13.09 -3.77
C PHE A 74 11.89 -12.08 -2.64
N LYS A 75 12.93 -11.33 -2.24
CA LYS A 75 12.85 -10.35 -1.15
C LYS A 75 11.90 -9.19 -1.48
N LEU A 76 12.01 -8.61 -2.67
CA LEU A 76 11.15 -7.50 -3.09
C LEU A 76 9.71 -7.96 -3.35
N LEU A 77 9.49 -9.19 -3.84
CA LEU A 77 8.15 -9.76 -3.95
C LEU A 77 7.51 -9.96 -2.57
N ALA A 78 8.28 -10.44 -1.59
CA ALA A 78 7.80 -10.58 -0.21
C ALA A 78 7.42 -9.21 0.39
N GLU A 79 8.24 -8.17 0.17
CA GLU A 79 7.93 -6.80 0.59
C GLU A 79 6.70 -6.23 -0.13
N LEU A 80 6.57 -6.42 -1.45
CA LEU A 80 5.38 -6.02 -2.21
C LEU A 80 4.12 -6.67 -1.64
N VAL A 81 4.16 -7.99 -1.43
CA VAL A 81 3.04 -8.74 -0.86
C VAL A 81 2.72 -8.22 0.55
N ARG A 82 3.72 -8.01 1.40
CA ARG A 82 3.52 -7.43 2.73
C ARG A 82 2.78 -6.08 2.65
N LEU A 83 3.28 -5.14 1.83
CA LEU A 83 2.68 -3.82 1.67
C LEU A 83 1.24 -3.90 1.15
N ILE A 84 0.94 -4.83 0.23
CA ILE A 84 -0.43 -5.04 -0.26
C ILE A 84 -1.34 -5.53 0.87
N PHE A 85 -0.90 -6.51 1.66
CA PHE A 85 -1.71 -7.04 2.77
C PHE A 85 -1.98 -5.97 3.82
N ASP A 86 -0.95 -5.21 4.21
CA ASP A 86 -1.07 -4.12 5.18
C ASP A 86 -2.13 -3.10 4.69
N ARG A 87 -2.11 -2.73 3.40
CA ARG A 87 -3.07 -1.78 2.83
C ARG A 87 -4.48 -2.35 2.67
N ALA A 88 -4.60 -3.61 2.27
CA ALA A 88 -5.88 -4.28 2.08
C ALA A 88 -6.65 -4.41 3.41
N VAL A 89 -5.93 -4.71 4.49
CA VAL A 89 -6.48 -4.91 5.83
C VAL A 89 -6.76 -3.56 6.51
N VAL A 90 -5.77 -2.66 6.60
CA VAL A 90 -5.90 -1.39 7.35
C VAL A 90 -6.96 -0.47 6.75
N ARG A 91 -7.04 -0.40 5.42
CA ARG A 91 -8.03 0.46 4.74
C ARG A 91 -9.33 -0.27 4.38
N ASN A 92 -9.47 -1.55 4.72
CA ASN A 92 -10.60 -2.40 4.36
C ASN A 92 -10.95 -2.37 2.84
N PHE A 93 -9.93 -2.18 1.98
CA PHE A 93 -10.07 -2.15 0.52
C PHE A 93 -9.71 -3.50 -0.12
N ALA A 94 -10.19 -4.58 0.48
CA ALA A 94 -9.90 -5.95 0.06
C ALA A 94 -10.17 -6.20 -1.43
N GLY A 95 -11.27 -5.67 -1.97
CA GLY A 95 -11.66 -5.79 -3.39
C GLY A 95 -10.66 -5.14 -4.34
N LEU A 96 -10.31 -3.88 -4.08
CA LEU A 96 -9.35 -3.13 -4.88
C LEU A 96 -7.99 -3.84 -4.92
N PHE A 97 -7.46 -4.22 -3.75
CA PHE A 97 -6.16 -4.89 -3.69
C PHE A 97 -6.20 -6.32 -4.23
N SER A 98 -7.33 -7.03 -4.19
CA SER A 98 -7.46 -8.34 -4.85
C SER A 98 -7.43 -8.20 -6.38
N ASN A 99 -8.05 -7.14 -6.91
CA ASN A 99 -8.02 -6.83 -8.33
C ASN A 99 -6.60 -6.43 -8.76
N THR A 100 -5.91 -5.61 -7.97
CA THR A 100 -4.51 -5.25 -8.20
C THR A 100 -3.60 -6.49 -8.23
N CYS A 101 -3.72 -7.39 -7.25
CA CYS A 101 -2.97 -8.66 -7.24
C CYS A 101 -3.24 -9.53 -8.46
N THR A 102 -4.51 -9.60 -8.88
CA THR A 102 -4.94 -10.41 -10.03
C THR A 102 -4.38 -9.85 -11.33
N TYR A 103 -4.51 -8.54 -11.53
CA TYR A 103 -3.95 -7.84 -12.68
C TYR A 103 -2.42 -8.01 -12.70
N PHE A 104 -1.75 -7.72 -11.60
CA PHE A 104 -0.30 -7.84 -11.46
C PHE A 104 0.19 -9.26 -11.75
N TYR A 105 -0.48 -10.29 -11.21
CA TYR A 105 -0.15 -11.70 -11.50
C TYR A 105 -0.35 -12.05 -12.98
N ALA A 106 -1.42 -11.57 -13.61
CA ALA A 106 -1.69 -11.81 -15.03
C ALA A 106 -0.59 -11.20 -15.92
N GLN A 107 -0.18 -9.96 -15.63
CA GLN A 107 0.89 -9.27 -16.35
C GLN A 107 2.26 -9.95 -16.13
N LEU A 108 2.61 -10.29 -14.89
CA LEU A 108 3.82 -11.05 -14.60
C LEU A 108 3.83 -12.40 -15.32
N LYS A 109 2.69 -13.09 -15.38
CA LYS A 109 2.60 -14.39 -16.06
C LYS A 109 2.86 -14.27 -17.57
N GLN A 110 2.52 -13.14 -18.19
CA GLN A 110 2.82 -12.85 -19.59
C GLN A 110 4.31 -12.56 -19.82
N GLN A 111 4.94 -11.82 -18.90
CA GLN A 111 6.35 -11.42 -19.02
C GLN A 111 7.33 -12.51 -18.55
N ASN A 112 7.13 -13.04 -17.34
CA ASN A 112 7.98 -14.05 -16.73
C ASN A 112 7.18 -14.99 -15.81
N LYS A 113 7.03 -16.25 -16.27
CA LYS A 113 6.30 -17.29 -15.54
C LYS A 113 6.92 -17.61 -14.18
N GLU A 114 8.24 -17.57 -14.03
CA GLU A 114 8.93 -17.88 -12.77
C GLU A 114 8.66 -16.80 -11.72
N VAL A 115 8.81 -15.52 -12.08
CA VAL A 115 8.47 -14.38 -11.20
C VAL A 115 7.00 -14.45 -10.79
N SER A 116 6.09 -14.78 -11.71
CA SER A 116 4.66 -14.94 -11.39
C SER A 116 4.41 -16.07 -10.37
N ARG A 117 5.12 -17.20 -10.48
CA ARG A 117 5.02 -18.31 -9.51
C ARG A 117 5.57 -17.89 -8.15
N ALA A 118 6.70 -17.19 -8.13
CA ALA A 118 7.29 -16.66 -6.91
C ALA A 118 6.35 -15.66 -6.20
N PHE A 119 5.69 -14.77 -6.95
CA PHE A 119 4.68 -13.87 -6.41
C PHE A 119 3.51 -14.63 -5.78
N LYS A 120 2.96 -15.61 -6.49
CA LYS A 120 1.89 -16.47 -5.96
C LYS A 120 2.35 -17.23 -4.70
N GLN A 121 3.58 -17.72 -4.68
CA GLN A 121 4.16 -18.37 -3.50
C GLN A 121 4.25 -17.40 -2.31
N ALA A 122 4.73 -16.17 -2.54
CA ALA A 122 4.82 -15.15 -1.50
C ALA A 122 3.43 -14.79 -0.92
N ILE A 123 2.38 -14.71 -1.76
CA ILE A 123 1.00 -14.56 -1.28
C ILE A 123 0.61 -15.70 -0.34
N ASN A 124 0.85 -16.96 -0.73
CA ASN A 124 0.45 -18.11 0.09
C ASN A 124 1.21 -18.16 1.41
N GLN A 125 2.52 -17.92 1.40
CA GLN A 125 3.34 -17.83 2.62
C GLN A 125 2.85 -16.72 3.54
N LYS A 126 2.50 -15.54 2.99
CA LYS A 126 1.97 -14.43 3.78
C LYS A 126 0.60 -14.76 4.39
N CYS A 127 -0.28 -15.43 3.65
CA CYS A 127 -1.56 -15.91 4.18
C CYS A 127 -1.36 -16.88 5.35
N GLU A 128 -0.49 -17.88 5.20
CA GLU A 128 -0.21 -18.88 6.26
C GLU A 128 0.28 -18.20 7.55
N VAL A 129 1.21 -17.24 7.41
CA VAL A 129 1.74 -16.49 8.56
C VAL A 129 0.66 -15.63 9.22
N GLN A 130 -0.08 -14.83 8.46
CA GLN A 130 -1.04 -13.89 9.06
C GLN A 130 -2.31 -14.55 9.58
N LEU A 131 -2.77 -15.65 8.97
CA LEU A 131 -3.91 -16.41 9.48
C LEU A 131 -3.61 -17.13 10.80
N SER A 132 -2.33 -17.34 11.10
CA SER A 132 -1.89 -17.89 12.39
C SER A 132 -1.83 -16.84 13.50
N GLN A 133 -1.94 -15.54 13.18
CA GLN A 133 -1.91 -14.46 14.16
C GLN A 133 -3.30 -14.24 14.76
N ASN A 134 -3.38 -14.21 16.09
CA ASN A 134 -4.60 -13.82 16.79
C ASN A 134 -4.68 -12.29 16.88
N SER A 135 -5.36 -11.66 15.92
CA SER A 135 -5.46 -10.20 15.84
C SER A 135 -6.87 -9.76 15.43
N GLU A 136 -7.25 -8.53 15.79
CA GLU A 136 -8.52 -7.92 15.38
C GLU A 136 -8.61 -7.72 13.86
N SER A 137 -7.45 -7.65 13.20
CA SER A 137 -7.28 -7.56 11.76
C SER A 137 -7.66 -8.84 11.01
N LEU A 138 -7.93 -9.94 11.72
CA LEU A 138 -8.18 -11.24 11.12
C LEU A 138 -9.48 -11.27 10.30
N VAL A 139 -10.52 -10.53 10.68
CA VAL A 139 -11.77 -10.45 9.92
C VAL A 139 -11.57 -9.71 8.59
N PRO A 140 -11.03 -8.47 8.52
CA PRO A 140 -10.69 -7.85 7.24
C PRO A 140 -9.73 -8.68 6.39
N LEU A 141 -8.75 -9.34 7.02
CA LEU A 141 -7.83 -10.25 6.34
C LEU A 141 -8.55 -11.44 5.71
N SER A 142 -9.50 -12.04 6.41
CA SER A 142 -10.28 -13.17 5.90
C SER A 142 -11.10 -12.77 4.67
N LYS A 143 -11.62 -11.54 4.64
CA LYS A 143 -12.26 -10.96 3.43
C LYS A 143 -11.30 -10.93 2.25
N PHE A 144 -10.10 -10.39 2.48
CA PHE A 144 -9.10 -10.26 1.43
C PHE A 144 -8.63 -11.62 0.91
N ILE A 145 -8.34 -12.57 1.80
CA ILE A 145 -7.92 -13.92 1.43
C ILE A 145 -9.02 -14.66 0.67
N GLY A 146 -10.29 -14.48 1.05
CA GLY A 146 -11.42 -15.04 0.32
C GLY A 146 -11.51 -14.54 -1.12
N LEU A 147 -11.24 -13.26 -1.36
CA LEU A 147 -11.18 -12.70 -2.71
C LEU A 147 -9.97 -13.21 -3.51
N LEU A 148 -8.79 -13.30 -2.89
CA LEU A 148 -7.61 -13.88 -3.52
C LEU A 148 -7.80 -15.37 -3.88
N TYR A 149 -8.54 -16.12 -3.06
CA TYR A 149 -8.90 -17.51 -3.38
C TYR A 149 -9.82 -17.59 -4.61
N LYS A 150 -10.83 -16.71 -4.69
CA LYS A 150 -11.72 -16.63 -5.86
C LYS A 150 -10.95 -16.35 -7.16
N GLU A 151 -9.91 -15.53 -7.08
CA GLU A 151 -9.00 -15.23 -8.20
C GLU A 151 -7.87 -16.29 -8.38
N LYS A 152 -7.95 -17.42 -7.67
CA LYS A 152 -7.01 -18.55 -7.75
C LYS A 152 -5.56 -18.20 -7.40
N LEU A 153 -5.35 -17.17 -6.57
CA LEU A 153 -4.03 -16.78 -6.07
C LEU A 153 -3.67 -17.51 -4.76
N VAL A 154 -4.67 -17.89 -3.96
CA VAL A 154 -4.48 -18.67 -2.72
C VAL A 154 -4.82 -20.14 -2.96
N LYS A 155 -4.00 -21.05 -2.41
CA LYS A 155 -4.22 -22.50 -2.44
C LYS A 155 -5.31 -22.90 -1.45
N CYS A 156 -6.11 -23.91 -1.79
CA CYS A 156 -7.14 -24.45 -0.88
C CYS A 156 -6.56 -24.92 0.46
N MET A 157 -5.36 -25.49 0.46
CA MET A 157 -4.71 -25.98 1.68
C MET A 157 -4.56 -24.90 2.75
N VAL A 158 -4.22 -23.66 2.36
CA VAL A 158 -4.06 -22.53 3.29
C VAL A 158 -5.38 -22.21 3.99
N VAL A 159 -6.49 -22.26 3.24
CA VAL A 159 -7.84 -21.99 3.77
C VAL A 159 -8.26 -23.10 4.75
N PHE A 160 -8.02 -24.37 4.41
CA PHE A 160 -8.36 -25.48 5.30
C PHE A 160 -7.50 -25.51 6.57
N GLN A 161 -6.20 -25.24 6.47
CA GLN A 161 -5.32 -25.11 7.64
C GLN A 161 -5.83 -24.01 8.59
N PHE A 162 -6.33 -22.90 8.04
CA PHE A 162 -6.93 -21.86 8.87
C PHE A 162 -8.20 -22.32 9.58
N PHE A 163 -9.08 -23.07 8.93
CA PHE A 163 -10.25 -23.67 9.59
C PHE A 163 -9.83 -24.62 10.70
N GLU A 164 -8.85 -25.49 10.45
CA GLU A 164 -8.33 -26.44 11.45
C GLU A 164 -7.75 -25.74 12.68
N VAL A 165 -7.10 -24.57 12.50
CA VAL A 165 -6.55 -23.78 13.61
C VAL A 165 -7.63 -22.95 14.33
N SER A 166 -8.60 -22.43 13.59
CA SER A 166 -9.55 -21.41 14.09
C SER A 166 -10.87 -21.98 14.61
N ILE A 167 -11.25 -23.20 14.25
CA ILE A 167 -12.49 -23.84 14.71
C ILE A 167 -12.12 -24.80 15.84
N LYS A 168 -11.73 -24.24 16.99
CA LYS A 168 -11.44 -24.98 18.22
C LYS A 168 -12.17 -24.32 19.38
N GLN A 169 -12.40 -25.07 20.45
CA GLN A 169 -13.01 -24.54 21.68
C GLN A 169 -12.17 -23.45 22.36
N THR A 170 -10.86 -23.41 22.08
CA THR A 170 -9.91 -22.43 22.63
C THR A 170 -9.72 -21.21 21.72
N SER A 171 -10.40 -21.15 20.59
CA SER A 171 -10.23 -20.07 19.61
C SER A 171 -10.91 -18.78 20.11
N SER A 172 -10.33 -17.64 19.74
CA SER A 172 -10.91 -16.34 20.06
C SER A 172 -12.17 -16.07 19.21
N ASP A 173 -13.04 -15.18 19.69
CA ASP A 173 -14.22 -14.72 18.93
C ASP A 173 -13.81 -14.16 17.54
N TYR A 174 -12.68 -13.46 17.45
CA TYR A 174 -12.16 -12.94 16.18
C TYR A 174 -11.74 -14.05 15.21
N GLN A 175 -11.13 -15.14 15.70
CA GLN A 175 -10.77 -16.30 14.88
C GLN A 175 -12.00 -17.02 14.36
N LEU A 176 -12.98 -17.25 15.23
CA LEU A 176 -14.24 -17.88 14.85
C LEU A 176 -15.02 -17.01 13.84
N GLU A 177 -15.14 -15.71 14.09
CA GLU A 177 -15.82 -14.79 13.16
C GLU A 177 -15.13 -14.75 11.78
N ALA A 178 -13.80 -14.70 11.75
CA ALA A 178 -13.03 -14.72 10.50
C ALA A 178 -13.21 -16.05 9.74
N ALA A 179 -13.20 -17.19 10.45
CA ALA A 179 -13.45 -18.51 9.89
C ALA A 179 -14.87 -18.62 9.32
N PHE A 180 -15.87 -18.10 10.04
CA PHE A 180 -17.27 -18.12 9.59
C PHE A 180 -17.48 -17.28 8.35
N TYR A 181 -16.85 -16.10 8.29
CA TYR A 181 -16.88 -15.28 7.10
C TYR A 181 -16.29 -16.01 5.89
N LEU A 182 -15.11 -16.62 6.05
CA LEU A 182 -14.48 -17.40 4.98
C LEU A 182 -15.32 -18.62 4.57
N LEU A 183 -15.89 -19.33 5.54
CA LEU A 183 -16.74 -20.48 5.29
C LEU A 183 -17.97 -20.05 4.46
N LYS A 184 -18.67 -18.99 4.88
CA LYS A 184 -19.82 -18.45 4.14
C LYS A 184 -19.44 -18.02 2.72
N LEU A 185 -18.28 -17.37 2.56
CA LEU A 185 -17.83 -16.83 1.28
C LEU A 185 -17.32 -17.92 0.32
N LEU A 186 -16.69 -18.97 0.84
CA LEU A 186 -15.94 -19.96 0.04
C LEU A 186 -16.58 -21.34 -0.02
N SER A 187 -17.56 -21.68 0.82
CA SER A 187 -18.20 -23.02 0.82
C SER A 187 -18.66 -23.47 -0.58
N PRO A 188 -19.33 -22.63 -1.40
CA PRO A 188 -19.77 -23.06 -2.73
C PRO A 188 -18.60 -23.44 -3.65
N HIS A 189 -17.45 -22.79 -3.47
CA HIS A 189 -16.25 -23.02 -4.26
C HIS A 189 -15.43 -24.21 -3.72
N LEU A 190 -15.35 -24.37 -2.40
CA LEU A 190 -14.64 -25.47 -1.75
C LEU A 190 -15.35 -26.81 -1.97
N ALA A 191 -16.69 -26.81 -1.98
CA ALA A 191 -17.52 -27.99 -2.25
C ALA A 191 -17.22 -28.62 -3.62
N CYS A 192 -16.82 -27.81 -4.61
CA CYS A 192 -16.50 -28.30 -5.97
C CYS A 192 -15.28 -29.24 -6.01
N SER A 193 -14.37 -29.19 -5.03
CA SER A 193 -13.10 -29.93 -5.12
C SER A 193 -12.68 -30.61 -3.81
N ASN A 194 -13.29 -30.27 -2.67
CA ASN A 194 -12.89 -30.74 -1.35
C ASN A 194 -14.11 -30.92 -0.43
N LEU A 195 -15.18 -31.53 -0.94
CA LEU A 195 -16.43 -31.68 -0.19
C LEU A 195 -16.24 -32.39 1.17
N GLU A 196 -15.53 -33.51 1.20
CA GLU A 196 -15.29 -34.28 2.44
C GLU A 196 -14.60 -33.45 3.53
N ARG A 197 -13.59 -32.65 3.15
CA ARG A 197 -12.90 -31.75 4.09
C ARG A 197 -13.80 -30.62 4.56
N LEU A 198 -14.62 -30.08 3.67
CA LEU A 198 -15.60 -29.07 4.02
C LEU A 198 -16.67 -29.63 4.98
N GLU A 199 -17.13 -30.86 4.76
CA GLU A 199 -18.05 -31.54 5.67
C GLU A 199 -17.43 -31.75 7.05
N LYS A 200 -16.17 -32.16 7.12
CA LYS A 200 -15.43 -32.23 8.39
C LYS A 200 -15.43 -30.88 9.11
N VAL A 201 -15.17 -29.78 8.41
CA VAL A 201 -15.20 -28.42 8.98
C VAL A 201 -16.57 -28.09 9.57
N PHE A 202 -17.67 -28.43 8.89
CA PHE A 202 -19.03 -28.23 9.43
C PHE A 202 -19.32 -29.14 10.64
N THR A 203 -18.80 -30.37 10.65
CA THR A 203 -18.92 -31.27 11.80
C THR A 203 -18.16 -30.73 13.01
N ASP A 204 -16.92 -30.28 12.79
CA ASP A 204 -16.08 -29.66 13.83
C ASP A 204 -16.79 -28.41 14.39
N LEU A 205 -17.39 -27.59 13.52
CA LEU A 205 -18.17 -26.42 13.90
C LEU A 205 -19.38 -26.76 14.79
N SER A 206 -20.17 -27.77 14.40
CA SER A 206 -21.33 -28.23 15.18
C SER A 206 -20.95 -28.83 16.53
N SER A 207 -19.70 -29.30 16.68
CA SER A 207 -19.18 -29.89 17.92
C SER A 207 -18.67 -28.86 18.93
N LEU A 208 -18.59 -27.58 18.55
CA LEU A 208 -18.18 -26.53 19.47
C LEU A 208 -19.21 -26.34 20.59
N SER A 209 -18.74 -26.37 21.84
CA SER A 209 -19.59 -26.12 23.01
C SER A 209 -20.08 -24.67 22.99
N THR A 210 -21.39 -24.49 22.87
CA THR A 210 -22.03 -23.17 22.76
C THR A 210 -22.00 -22.38 24.06
N GLU A 211 -21.93 -23.04 25.22
CA GLU A 211 -22.02 -22.40 26.55
C GLU A 211 -20.90 -21.39 26.85
N ARG A 212 -19.71 -21.58 26.25
CA ARG A 212 -18.55 -20.70 26.46
C ARG A 212 -18.41 -19.60 25.42
N LEU A 213 -19.20 -19.67 24.35
CA LEU A 213 -19.12 -18.76 23.21
C LEU A 213 -20.04 -17.56 23.42
N SER A 214 -19.66 -16.39 22.87
CA SER A 214 -20.56 -15.25 22.88
C SER A 214 -21.85 -15.52 22.09
N LYS A 215 -22.96 -14.90 22.47
CA LYS A 215 -24.25 -15.06 21.78
C LYS A 215 -24.14 -14.82 20.27
N LYS A 216 -23.32 -13.83 19.86
CA LYS A 216 -23.02 -13.54 18.45
C LYS A 216 -22.47 -14.77 17.73
N ILE A 217 -21.44 -15.41 18.30
CA ILE A 217 -20.81 -16.59 17.72
C ILE A 217 -21.76 -17.78 17.71
N GLN A 218 -22.54 -17.99 18.78
CA GLN A 218 -23.58 -19.03 18.81
C GLN A 218 -24.59 -18.88 17.65
N PHE A 219 -25.07 -17.66 17.39
CA PHE A 219 -25.98 -17.40 16.26
C PHE A 219 -25.31 -17.63 14.91
N LEU A 220 -24.03 -17.28 14.74
CA LEU A 220 -23.31 -17.53 13.49
C LEU A 220 -23.09 -19.03 13.23
N ILE A 221 -22.83 -19.82 14.28
CA ILE A 221 -22.74 -21.28 14.18
C ILE A 221 -24.09 -21.83 13.72
N LEU A 222 -25.19 -21.42 14.36
CA LEU A 222 -26.53 -21.86 14.01
C LEU A 222 -26.86 -21.50 12.54
N ASP A 223 -26.64 -20.24 12.14
CA ASP A 223 -26.86 -19.78 10.75
C ASP A 223 -26.10 -20.63 9.73
N LEU A 224 -24.83 -20.94 10.00
CA LEU A 224 -24.00 -21.73 9.09
C LEU A 224 -24.43 -23.20 9.02
N VAL A 225 -24.80 -23.80 10.15
CA VAL A 225 -25.22 -25.21 10.21
C VAL A 225 -26.59 -25.40 9.55
N GLU A 226 -27.55 -24.51 9.83
CA GLU A 226 -28.88 -24.54 9.21
C GLU A 226 -28.80 -24.30 7.70
N ASN A 227 -27.93 -23.39 7.25
CA ASN A 227 -27.76 -23.09 5.84
C ASN A 227 -26.71 -23.98 5.13
N LYS A 228 -26.17 -25.02 5.78
CA LYS A 228 -25.12 -25.88 5.22
C LYS A 228 -25.48 -26.38 3.82
N ALA A 229 -26.68 -26.92 3.66
CA ALA A 229 -27.14 -27.49 2.37
C ALA A 229 -27.13 -26.46 1.23
N THR A 230 -27.49 -25.20 1.54
CA THR A 230 -27.48 -24.10 0.57
C THR A 230 -26.05 -23.63 0.28
N LEU A 231 -25.20 -23.55 1.31
CA LEU A 231 -23.82 -23.08 1.20
C LEU A 231 -22.89 -24.06 0.48
N THR A 232 -23.20 -25.36 0.51
CA THR A 232 -22.41 -26.39 -0.18
C THR A 232 -22.86 -26.65 -1.61
N LEU A 233 -23.89 -25.94 -2.12
CA LEU A 233 -24.26 -26.01 -3.52
C LEU A 233 -23.08 -25.58 -4.40
N PRO A 234 -22.52 -26.47 -5.23
CA PRO A 234 -21.31 -26.18 -5.98
C PRO A 234 -21.51 -24.97 -6.90
N THR A 235 -20.73 -23.92 -6.67
CA THR A 235 -20.64 -22.79 -7.59
C THR A 235 -19.24 -22.81 -8.18
N PRO A 236 -19.08 -23.25 -9.45
CA PRO A 236 -17.77 -23.31 -10.06
C PRO A 236 -17.14 -21.91 -10.06
N LEU A 237 -15.85 -21.83 -9.72
CA LEU A 237 -15.08 -20.59 -9.82
C LEU A 237 -15.20 -20.09 -11.25
N ARG A 238 -15.79 -18.89 -11.45
CA ARG A 238 -15.96 -18.27 -12.77
C ARG A 238 -14.68 -18.46 -13.57
N GLN A 239 -14.74 -19.32 -14.59
CA GLN A 239 -13.75 -19.27 -15.65
C GLN A 239 -14.02 -17.94 -16.33
N LYS A 240 -13.14 -16.94 -16.13
CA LYS A 240 -13.14 -15.75 -16.97
C LYS A 240 -12.96 -16.26 -18.41
N SER A 241 -14.07 -16.46 -19.12
CA SER A 241 -14.04 -16.54 -20.57
C SER A 241 -13.38 -15.25 -21.02
N SER A 242 -12.38 -15.36 -21.89
CA SER A 242 -11.78 -14.20 -22.55
C SER A 242 -12.80 -13.62 -23.54
N GLU A 243 -13.92 -13.11 -23.03
CA GLU A 243 -14.85 -12.35 -23.83
C GLU A 243 -14.31 -10.93 -23.91
N ASN A 244 -13.49 -10.72 -24.95
CA ASN A 244 -13.37 -9.43 -25.59
C ASN A 244 -14.79 -8.99 -26.04
N THR A 245 -15.56 -8.40 -25.15
CA THR A 245 -16.80 -7.70 -25.53
C THR A 245 -16.56 -6.22 -25.39
N SER A 246 -16.14 -5.63 -26.52
CA SER A 246 -16.52 -4.28 -26.89
C SER A 246 -18.05 -4.17 -26.79
N SER A 247 -18.56 -3.71 -25.67
CA SER A 247 -19.95 -3.32 -25.54
C SER A 247 -20.00 -1.84 -25.19
N HIS A 248 -20.05 -1.04 -26.26
CA HIS A 248 -20.59 0.30 -26.23
C HIS A 248 -21.99 0.26 -25.63
N THR A 249 -22.10 0.54 -24.32
CA THR A 249 -23.36 0.94 -23.74
C THR A 249 -23.42 2.47 -23.75
N LYS A 250 -24.26 2.97 -24.66
CA LYS A 250 -24.77 4.33 -24.68
C LYS A 250 -25.31 4.67 -23.29
N LYS A 251 -24.57 5.49 -22.53
CA LYS A 251 -25.13 6.30 -21.45
C LYS A 251 -24.94 7.75 -21.83
N THR A 252 -26.08 8.42 -21.99
CA THR A 252 -26.26 9.87 -22.05
C THR A 252 -25.61 10.52 -20.83
N GLY A 253 -24.31 10.78 -20.92
CA GLY A 253 -23.62 11.70 -20.02
C GLY A 253 -23.77 13.11 -20.57
N LYS A 254 -24.38 14.00 -19.77
CA LYS A 254 -24.19 15.44 -19.93
C LYS A 254 -22.68 15.68 -20.08
N ILE A 255 -22.30 16.29 -21.19
CA ILE A 255 -20.97 16.86 -21.38
C ILE A 255 -20.80 17.91 -20.29
N VAL A 256 -20.10 17.55 -19.21
CA VAL A 256 -19.50 18.53 -18.33
C VAL A 256 -18.23 18.95 -19.04
N SER A 257 -18.29 20.11 -19.70
CA SER A 257 -17.09 20.79 -20.16
C SER A 257 -16.26 21.13 -18.94
N PHE A 258 -15.11 20.47 -18.79
CA PHE A 258 -14.07 20.98 -17.91
C PHE A 258 -13.61 22.31 -18.49
N GLY A 259 -13.96 23.40 -17.82
CA GLY A 259 -13.40 24.71 -18.06
C GLY A 259 -11.87 24.63 -18.01
N SER A 260 -11.23 25.49 -18.79
CA SER A 260 -9.77 25.64 -18.84
C SER A 260 -9.16 25.73 -17.44
N VAL A 261 -7.92 25.25 -17.32
CA VAL A 261 -7.06 25.13 -16.12
C VAL A 261 -6.72 26.48 -15.45
N SER A 262 -7.52 27.52 -15.68
CA SER A 262 -7.29 28.90 -15.26
C SER A 262 -8.18 29.38 -14.11
N GLU A 263 -9.13 28.59 -13.60
CA GLU A 263 -10.13 29.08 -12.63
C GLU A 263 -10.14 28.41 -11.24
N PHE A 264 -9.17 27.54 -10.91
CA PHE A 264 -9.02 27.06 -9.53
C PHE A 264 -8.04 27.93 -8.72
N GLN A 265 -8.48 29.14 -8.38
CA GLN A 265 -7.89 29.90 -7.27
C GLN A 265 -8.98 30.56 -6.41
N GLN A 266 -8.78 30.44 -5.10
CA GLN A 266 -9.38 31.20 -4.00
C GLN A 266 -10.74 30.77 -3.45
N VAL A 267 -10.69 29.85 -2.48
CA VAL A 267 -11.43 30.04 -1.23
C VAL A 267 -10.39 30.25 -0.13
N GLN A 268 -10.14 31.51 0.23
CA GLN A 268 -9.30 31.85 1.38
C GLN A 268 -10.20 32.02 2.62
N CYS A 269 -9.95 31.22 3.64
CA CYS A 269 -10.39 31.51 5.00
C CYS A 269 -9.50 32.62 5.60
N GLY A 270 -10.11 33.47 6.43
CA GLY A 270 -9.67 34.83 6.73
C GLY A 270 -8.32 35.03 7.41
N ASN A 271 -7.72 36.18 7.06
CA ASN A 271 -6.86 37.05 7.88
C ASN A 271 -5.77 36.44 8.77
N SER A 272 -4.95 35.55 8.22
CA SER A 272 -3.56 35.38 8.69
C SER A 272 -2.62 36.11 7.75
N LYS A 273 -1.88 37.11 8.27
CA LYS A 273 -0.87 37.89 7.54
C LYS A 273 0.00 36.94 6.72
N ARG A 274 -0.10 37.01 5.38
CA ARG A 274 0.75 36.26 4.43
C ARG A 274 2.20 36.68 4.65
N ILE A 275 2.89 35.98 5.55
CA ILE A 275 4.35 35.87 5.48
C ILE A 275 4.62 35.25 4.11
N LEU A 276 5.31 35.99 3.24
CA LEU A 276 5.73 35.54 1.93
C LEU A 276 6.51 34.23 2.14
N LYS A 277 5.86 33.07 1.95
CA LYS A 277 6.48 31.75 2.14
C LYS A 277 7.56 31.62 1.05
N GLN A 278 8.79 32.01 1.39
CA GLN A 278 9.94 31.75 0.54
C GLN A 278 10.11 30.23 0.44
N ASN A 279 9.62 29.66 -0.65
CA ASN A 279 9.72 28.23 -0.89
C ASN A 279 11.18 27.85 -1.20
N VAL A 280 11.61 26.70 -0.68
CA VAL A 280 12.84 26.03 -1.11
C VAL A 280 12.65 25.59 -2.56
N SER A 281 13.69 25.70 -3.41
CA SER A 281 13.60 25.26 -4.81
C SER A 281 13.40 23.75 -4.88
N GLU A 282 12.73 23.25 -5.92
CA GLU A 282 12.50 21.81 -6.09
C GLU A 282 13.80 21.01 -6.26
N GLU A 283 14.83 21.63 -6.86
CA GLU A 283 16.17 21.05 -6.94
C GLU A 283 16.75 20.82 -5.55
N THR A 284 16.78 21.84 -4.69
CA THR A 284 17.26 21.71 -3.31
C THR A 284 16.43 20.70 -2.51
N LYS A 285 15.10 20.65 -2.70
CA LYS A 285 14.27 19.62 -2.06
C LYS A 285 14.63 18.22 -2.52
N THR A 286 14.97 18.04 -3.79
CA THR A 286 15.33 16.72 -4.35
C THR A 286 16.66 16.26 -3.76
N ILE A 287 17.68 17.12 -3.76
CA ILE A 287 19.00 16.83 -3.18
C ILE A 287 18.88 16.56 -1.68
N LEU A 288 18.10 17.37 -0.95
CA LEU A 288 17.86 17.16 0.48
C LEU A 288 17.21 15.80 0.73
N ARG A 289 16.17 15.44 -0.02
CA ARG A 289 15.45 14.15 0.12
C ARG A 289 16.37 12.96 -0.12
N GLU A 290 17.22 13.04 -1.15
CA GLU A 290 18.21 12.01 -1.44
C GLU A 290 19.23 11.87 -0.31
N ALA A 291 19.84 12.98 0.11
CA ALA A 291 20.84 12.98 1.18
C ALA A 291 20.28 12.47 2.52
N VAL A 292 19.05 12.85 2.88
CA VAL A 292 18.33 12.33 4.06
C VAL A 292 18.07 10.83 3.90
N GLY A 293 17.62 10.40 2.72
CA GLY A 293 17.40 8.98 2.39
C GLY A 293 18.63 8.13 2.61
N GLU A 294 19.77 8.62 2.14
CA GLU A 294 21.07 7.96 2.26
C GLU A 294 21.63 7.99 3.70
N HIS A 295 21.37 9.06 4.46
CA HIS A 295 21.78 9.13 5.86
C HIS A 295 21.07 8.06 6.72
N VAL A 296 19.75 7.88 6.51
CA VAL A 296 18.95 6.91 7.28
C VAL A 296 19.41 5.46 7.05
N ILE A 297 19.89 5.13 5.84
CA ILE A 297 20.47 3.81 5.53
C ILE A 297 21.95 3.66 5.98
N GLY A 298 22.51 4.67 6.66
CA GLY A 298 23.84 4.61 7.26
C GLY A 298 24.98 5.17 6.40
N LYS A 299 24.69 5.85 5.27
CA LYS A 299 25.73 6.56 4.51
C LYS A 299 26.06 7.91 5.16
N LYS A 300 27.33 8.32 5.10
CA LYS A 300 27.81 9.58 5.70
C LYS A 300 27.53 10.79 4.80
N ASN A 301 26.29 11.27 4.79
CA ASN A 301 25.89 12.49 4.03
C ASN A 301 25.60 13.71 4.89
N LEU A 302 26.01 13.69 6.15
CA LEU A 302 25.79 14.80 7.08
C LEU A 302 26.34 16.13 6.54
N GLU A 303 27.54 16.11 5.92
CA GLU A 303 28.18 17.33 5.40
C GLU A 303 27.43 17.93 4.21
N VAL A 304 26.87 17.10 3.33
CA VAL A 304 26.02 17.57 2.23
C VAL A 304 24.78 18.29 2.76
N ILE A 305 24.14 17.72 3.79
CA ILE A 305 22.93 18.29 4.38
C ILE A 305 23.25 19.60 5.12
N LYS A 306 24.37 19.65 5.86
CA LYS A 306 24.87 20.89 6.47
C LYS A 306 25.10 21.98 5.42
N GLU A 307 25.70 21.65 4.28
CA GLU A 307 25.95 22.61 3.22
C GLU A 307 24.66 23.14 2.60
N ILE A 308 23.65 22.28 2.38
CA ILE A 308 22.32 22.71 1.93
C ILE A 308 21.71 23.74 2.89
N PHE A 309 21.79 23.51 4.20
CA PHE A 309 21.29 24.44 5.21
C PHE A 309 22.10 25.75 5.23
N LYS A 310 23.44 25.69 5.10
CA LYS A 310 24.31 26.86 5.02
C LYS A 310 24.08 27.71 3.78
N ILE A 311 23.78 27.12 2.63
CA ILE A 311 23.44 27.85 1.40
C ILE A 311 22.07 28.54 1.54
N ASN A 312 21.15 27.93 2.29
CA ASN A 312 19.77 28.38 2.42
C ASN A 312 19.45 28.98 3.81
N LYS A 313 20.30 29.88 4.34
CA LYS A 313 20.22 30.45 5.71
C LYS A 313 18.96 31.24 6.09
N ASN A 314 18.06 31.45 5.14
CA ASN A 314 16.78 32.13 5.36
C ASN A 314 15.59 31.16 5.22
N LYS A 315 15.87 29.88 4.94
CA LYS A 315 14.88 28.84 4.67
C LYS A 315 15.09 27.60 5.54
N GLU A 316 15.85 27.67 6.64
CA GLU A 316 16.16 26.47 7.42
C GLU A 316 14.90 25.85 8.03
N ARG A 317 13.91 26.66 8.42
CA ARG A 317 12.62 26.18 8.94
C ARG A 317 11.87 25.35 7.91
N GLN A 318 11.90 25.80 6.66
CA GLN A 318 11.33 25.09 5.53
C GLN A 318 12.10 23.82 5.22
N LEU A 319 13.43 23.83 5.34
CA LEU A 319 14.25 22.62 5.15
C LEU A 319 13.95 21.57 6.22
N VAL A 320 13.83 21.95 7.50
CA VAL A 320 13.38 21.04 8.58
C VAL A 320 12.01 20.44 8.25
N ASN A 321 11.05 21.27 7.86
CA ASN A 321 9.72 20.80 7.43
C ASN A 321 9.83 19.80 6.27
N GLN A 322 10.63 20.10 5.23
CA GLN A 322 10.80 19.18 4.10
C GLN A 322 11.44 17.85 4.53
N THR A 323 12.39 17.88 5.47
CA THR A 323 13.00 16.67 6.04
C THR A 323 11.96 15.81 6.76
N PHE A 324 11.14 16.39 7.65
CA PHE A 324 10.10 15.64 8.35
C PHE A 324 8.97 15.18 7.43
N LYS A 325 8.52 16.02 6.48
CA LYS A 325 7.57 15.62 5.43
C LYS A 325 8.05 14.39 4.67
N TYR A 326 9.31 14.42 4.23
CA TYR A 326 9.91 13.29 3.55
C TYR A 326 9.91 12.06 4.46
N ALA A 327 10.33 12.19 5.71
CA ALA A 327 10.34 11.09 6.67
C ALA A 327 8.95 10.48 6.86
N LEU A 328 7.92 11.29 7.11
CA LEU A 328 6.55 10.83 7.36
C LEU A 328 5.93 10.11 6.15
N ILE A 329 6.30 10.50 4.93
CA ILE A 329 5.82 9.88 3.69
C ILE A 329 6.53 8.55 3.42
N HIS A 330 7.83 8.48 3.74
CA HIS A 330 8.70 7.42 3.25
C HIS A 330 9.07 6.38 4.31
N TYR A 331 9.05 6.71 5.59
CA TYR A 331 9.43 5.81 6.68
C TYR A 331 8.22 5.30 7.45
N ASP A 332 8.37 4.12 8.03
CA ASP A 332 7.35 3.47 8.86
C ASP A 332 7.93 2.79 10.10
N ARG A 333 9.25 2.83 10.30
CA ARG A 333 9.90 2.26 11.48
C ARG A 333 10.38 3.40 12.40
N GLU A 334 10.11 3.26 13.69
CA GLU A 334 10.57 4.20 14.72
C GLU A 334 12.07 4.50 14.62
N GLN A 335 12.90 3.48 14.38
CA GLN A 335 14.34 3.64 14.22
C GLN A 335 14.75 4.55 13.05
N GLU A 336 13.96 4.61 11.98
CA GLU A 336 14.20 5.54 10.87
C GLU A 336 13.87 6.97 11.27
N PHE A 337 12.77 7.17 12.01
CA PHE A 337 12.40 8.48 12.55
C PHE A 337 13.43 9.01 13.55
N LEU A 338 13.95 8.15 14.44
CA LEU A 338 15.02 8.52 15.37
C LEU A 338 16.27 9.04 14.64
N LYS A 339 16.73 8.33 13.59
CA LYS A 339 17.86 8.78 12.76
C LYS A 339 17.59 10.13 12.09
N VAL A 340 16.35 10.39 11.67
CA VAL A 340 15.97 11.69 11.09
C VAL A 340 16.00 12.78 12.16
N CYS A 341 15.53 12.50 13.38
CA CYS A 341 15.60 13.43 14.50
C CYS A 341 17.06 13.78 14.82
N ASP A 342 17.92 12.77 15.00
CA ASP A 342 19.35 12.95 15.26
C ASP A 342 20.03 13.80 14.19
N LEU A 343 19.72 13.53 12.92
CA LEU A 343 20.22 14.29 11.78
C LEU A 343 19.81 15.77 11.86
N VAL A 344 18.53 16.04 12.09
CA VAL A 344 18.00 17.41 12.18
C VAL A 344 18.64 18.16 13.35
N VAL A 345 18.81 17.52 14.50
CA VAL A 345 19.50 18.08 15.67
C VAL A 345 20.95 18.42 15.31
N GLN A 346 21.72 17.47 14.77
CA GLN A 346 23.12 17.68 14.42
C GLN A 346 23.32 18.80 13.39
N VAL A 347 22.44 18.88 12.39
CA VAL A 347 22.52 19.92 11.35
C VAL A 347 22.17 21.30 11.92
N THR A 348 21.14 21.40 12.76
CA THR A 348 20.70 22.68 13.34
C THR A 348 21.64 23.19 14.44
N GLU A 349 22.25 22.28 15.21
CA GLU A 349 23.35 22.60 16.12
C GLU A 349 24.56 23.15 15.38
N ALA A 350 24.95 22.54 14.26
CA ALA A 350 26.09 22.97 13.47
C ALA A 350 25.91 24.38 12.85
N ILE A 351 24.67 24.84 12.68
CA ILE A 351 24.37 26.22 12.22
C ILE A 351 23.98 27.16 13.36
N GLY A 352 23.94 26.67 14.62
CA GLY A 352 23.64 27.47 15.82
C GLY A 352 22.19 27.96 15.91
N LYS A 353 21.22 27.22 15.36
CA LYS A 353 19.80 27.63 15.30
C LYS A 353 18.84 26.51 15.72
N LYS A 354 18.82 26.14 17.00
CA LYS A 354 17.96 25.06 17.52
C LYS A 354 16.46 25.40 17.41
N GLU A 355 16.11 26.67 17.55
CA GLU A 355 14.74 27.20 17.48
C GLU A 355 14.06 26.97 16.11
N VAL A 356 14.86 26.66 15.08
CA VAL A 356 14.37 26.32 13.74
C VAL A 356 13.62 24.98 13.74
N ILE A 357 13.97 24.05 14.63
CA ILE A 357 13.33 22.72 14.71
C ILE A 357 11.85 22.87 15.03
N GLU A 358 11.54 23.58 16.11
CA GLU A 358 10.18 23.79 16.59
C GLU A 358 9.30 24.45 15.53
N THR A 359 9.80 25.51 14.86
CA THR A 359 9.05 26.15 13.77
C THR A 359 8.89 25.24 12.55
N GLY A 360 9.89 24.40 12.25
CA GLY A 360 9.81 23.40 11.18
C GLY A 360 8.76 22.33 11.45
N ILE A 361 8.64 21.89 12.71
CA ILE A 361 7.58 20.98 13.17
C ILE A 361 6.21 21.63 13.02
N MET A 362 6.04 22.90 13.45
CA MET A 362 4.79 23.63 13.26
C MET A 362 4.33 23.60 11.79
N TYR A 363 5.24 23.87 10.84
CA TYR A 363 4.90 23.79 9.41
C TYR A 363 4.62 22.36 8.90
N THR A 364 5.09 21.34 9.62
CA THR A 364 4.79 19.93 9.33
C THR A 364 3.38 19.58 9.85
N VAL A 365 3.04 20.03 11.06
CA VAL A 365 1.68 19.92 11.66
C VAL A 365 0.65 20.59 10.77
N GLU A 366 0.91 21.81 10.28
CA GLU A 366 0.02 22.53 9.34
C GLU A 366 -0.28 21.72 8.07
N ALA A 367 0.67 20.89 7.63
CA ALA A 367 0.57 20.12 6.40
C ALA A 367 0.14 18.65 6.62
N ILE A 368 -0.18 18.27 7.86
CA ILE A 368 -0.37 16.86 8.21
C ILE A 368 -1.53 16.20 7.45
N GLN A 369 -2.59 16.95 7.16
CA GLN A 369 -3.75 16.44 6.42
C GLN A 369 -3.37 16.07 4.97
N ASP A 370 -2.54 16.88 4.32
CA ASP A 370 -2.03 16.58 2.98
C ASP A 370 -1.09 15.37 3.01
N ILE A 371 -0.24 15.27 4.05
CA ILE A 371 0.68 14.14 4.23
C ILE A 371 -0.11 12.84 4.47
N LYS A 372 -1.25 12.89 5.20
CA LYS A 372 -2.10 11.72 5.48
C LYS A 372 -2.63 11.04 4.21
N LEU A 373 -2.77 11.77 3.10
CA LEU A 373 -3.16 11.21 1.81
C LEU A 373 -2.16 10.14 1.35
N ASP A 374 -0.87 10.44 1.49
CA ASP A 374 0.21 9.52 1.16
C ASP A 374 0.55 8.57 2.34
N SER A 375 0.46 9.03 3.58
CA SER A 375 0.86 8.28 4.79
C SER A 375 -0.18 8.39 5.91
N PRO A 376 -1.14 7.45 6.01
CA PRO A 376 -2.24 7.54 6.99
C PRO A 376 -1.81 7.64 8.44
N MET A 377 -0.69 7.00 8.80
CA MET A 377 -0.13 7.00 10.16
C MET A 377 0.76 8.23 10.42
N ALA A 378 0.76 9.23 9.52
CA ALA A 378 1.62 10.40 9.67
C ALA A 378 1.36 11.19 10.96
N SER A 379 0.12 11.24 11.46
CA SER A 379 -0.17 11.86 12.77
C SER A 379 0.57 11.15 13.89
N GLU A 380 0.45 9.82 13.97
CA GLU A 380 1.08 9.01 15.02
C GLU A 380 2.61 9.10 14.96
N HIS A 381 3.17 9.00 13.75
CA HIS A 381 4.61 9.14 13.54
C HIS A 381 5.10 10.57 13.85
N LEU A 382 4.31 11.60 13.57
CA LEU A 382 4.67 12.98 13.92
C LEU A 382 4.61 13.20 15.43
N THR A 383 3.62 12.64 16.13
CA THR A 383 3.59 12.62 17.60
C THR A 383 4.84 11.94 18.17
N PHE A 384 5.22 10.77 17.65
CA PHE A 384 6.45 10.09 18.06
C PHE A 384 7.71 10.96 17.87
N ILE A 385 7.84 11.64 16.72
CA ILE A 385 8.95 12.57 16.44
C ILE A 385 8.98 13.70 17.49
N ILE A 386 7.81 14.28 17.78
CA ILE A 386 7.66 15.39 18.73
C ILE A 386 8.05 14.95 20.14
N ASP A 387 7.50 13.83 20.62
CA ASP A 387 7.78 13.29 21.95
C ASP A 387 9.27 12.97 22.12
N HIS A 388 9.90 12.43 21.08
CA HIS A 388 11.33 12.15 21.11
C HIS A 388 12.17 13.43 21.23
N LEU A 389 11.86 14.46 20.43
CA LEU A 389 12.55 15.75 20.48
C LEU A 389 12.32 16.50 21.81
N GLU A 390 11.16 16.34 22.43
CA GLU A 390 10.89 16.86 23.77
C GLU A 390 11.70 16.09 24.83
N SER A 391 11.72 14.75 24.78
CA SER A 391 12.46 13.90 25.74
C SER A 391 13.98 14.12 25.72
N THR A 392 14.51 14.53 24.56
CA THR A 392 15.93 14.88 24.37
C THR A 392 16.25 16.34 24.74
N GLY A 393 15.25 17.12 25.14
CA GLY A 393 15.40 18.53 25.52
C GLY A 393 15.67 19.46 24.33
N VAL A 394 15.39 19.03 23.11
CA VAL A 394 15.60 19.82 21.88
C VAL A 394 14.50 20.86 21.73
N ILE A 395 13.26 20.51 22.08
CA ILE A 395 12.10 21.41 22.14
C ILE A 395 11.52 21.43 23.56
N SER A 396 10.83 22.51 23.92
CA SER A 396 10.20 22.68 25.23
C SER A 396 8.69 22.78 25.08
N ASP A 397 7.94 22.07 25.94
CA ASP A 397 6.46 22.09 26.00
C ASP A 397 5.79 21.79 24.65
N ALA A 398 5.83 20.54 24.23
CA ALA A 398 5.33 20.15 22.91
C ALA A 398 3.81 19.95 22.84
N LYS A 399 3.09 20.13 23.96
CA LYS A 399 1.64 19.88 24.04
C LYS A 399 0.81 20.70 23.06
N TYR A 400 1.26 21.91 22.74
CA TYR A 400 0.56 22.76 21.78
C TYR A 400 0.73 22.29 20.33
N LEU A 401 1.82 21.56 20.01
CA LEU A 401 2.09 21.00 18.69
C LEU A 401 1.24 19.76 18.42
N THR A 402 0.96 18.97 19.45
CA THR A 402 0.22 17.70 19.34
C THR A 402 -1.29 17.87 19.46
N LYS A 403 -1.78 18.99 20.01
CA LYS A 403 -3.22 19.25 20.23
C LYS A 403 -4.08 19.05 18.97
N ASN A 404 -3.57 19.39 17.79
CA ASN A 404 -4.32 19.27 16.53
C ASN A 404 -4.10 17.93 15.81
N LEU A 405 -3.27 17.03 16.36
CA LEU A 405 -2.94 15.74 15.73
C LEU A 405 -3.90 14.61 16.13
N SER A 406 -4.57 14.75 17.29
CA SER A 406 -5.44 13.74 17.91
C SER A 406 -6.92 13.81 17.52
N ASP A 407 -7.37 14.90 16.88
CA ASP A 407 -8.79 15.20 16.71
C ASP A 407 -9.44 14.57 15.46
N ASN A 408 -8.76 13.68 14.73
CA ASN A 408 -9.27 12.94 13.56
C ASN A 408 -8.73 11.51 13.53
#